data_AF-A0A2A2XYU6-F1
#
_entry.id   AF-A0A2A2XYU6-F1
#
_cell.length_a   1.000
_cell.length_b   1.000
_cell.length_c   1.000
_cell.angle_alpha   90.00
_cell.angle_beta   90.00
_cell.angle_gamma   90.00
#
_symmetry.space_group_name_H-M   'P 1'
#
loop_
_entity.id
_entity.type
_entity.pdbx_description
1 polymer ?
#
loop_
_entity_poly.entity_id
_entity_poly.type
_entity_poly.pdbx_seq_one_letter_code
_entity_poly.pdbx_strand_id
1 'polypeptide(L)'
;MIALRDNFPLVRFHDGSVMNYDRAWLSSAVVRAAESAGYKKWWLTNHVTESISSFLQQDFEDNIVTIPRLEKAVQSVLQVIGYSDVARCFQTLPPPVRISLSDLARRAGNGFELAFFELLRARLREIPDSPAQQVELGDLHACVKLLRGAKVWRSDCSELTGEIVQFVRSEIDQSRRKEELNLRLA
;
A
#
# COMPACT_ATOMS: atom_id res chain seq x y z
N MET A 1 18.86 12.52 4.88
CA MET A 1 17.96 13.10 3.86
C MET A 1 17.15 11.93 3.31
N ILE A 2 15.90 11.76 3.74
CA ILE A 2 15.05 10.65 3.26
C ILE A 2 14.52 11.10 1.91
N ALA A 3 15.01 10.49 0.83
CA ALA A 3 14.63 10.84 -0.52
C ALA A 3 13.11 10.61 -0.70
N LEU A 4 12.38 11.67 -1.01
CA LEU A 4 11.01 11.58 -1.51
C LEU A 4 11.09 10.90 -2.87
N ARG A 5 10.43 9.74 -3.03
CA ARG A 5 10.19 9.20 -4.37
C ARG A 5 9.33 10.22 -5.12
N ASP A 6 9.87 10.73 -6.22
CA ASP A 6 9.14 11.53 -7.22
C ASP A 6 8.55 12.88 -6.74
N ASN A 7 9.12 13.47 -5.68
CA ASN A 7 8.75 14.80 -5.15
C ASN A 7 7.30 14.91 -4.62
N PHE A 8 6.67 13.79 -4.25
CA PHE A 8 5.36 13.80 -3.60
C PHE A 8 5.46 13.86 -2.08
N PRO A 9 4.54 14.56 -1.39
CA PRO A 9 4.52 14.59 0.08
C PRO A 9 4.18 13.22 0.68
N LEU A 10 4.65 12.98 1.90
CA LEU A 10 4.24 11.84 2.71
C LEU A 10 2.81 12.03 3.19
N VAL A 11 1.97 11.02 3.03
CA VAL A 11 0.62 10.97 3.58
C VAL A 11 0.68 10.51 5.03
N ARG A 12 0.19 11.33 5.96
CA ARG A 12 0.10 11.01 7.39
C ARG A 12 -1.34 10.72 7.81
N PHE A 13 -1.54 9.53 8.35
CA PHE A 13 -2.81 9.03 8.87
C PHE A 13 -3.07 9.48 10.32
N HIS A 14 -4.30 9.26 10.81
CA HIS A 14 -4.72 9.64 12.16
C HIS A 14 -4.01 8.85 13.26
N ASP A 15 -3.60 7.62 12.97
CA ASP A 15 -2.85 6.74 13.87
C ASP A 15 -1.35 7.08 13.96
N GLY A 16 -0.91 8.13 13.26
CA GLY A 16 0.49 8.55 13.17
C GLY A 16 1.31 7.78 12.14
N SER A 17 0.74 6.77 11.48
CA SER A 17 1.40 6.08 10.38
C SER A 17 1.59 7.01 9.18
N VAL A 18 2.67 6.78 8.43
CA VAL A 18 3.05 7.57 7.27
C VAL A 18 3.27 6.69 6.06
N MET A 19 2.89 7.19 4.89
CA MET A 19 2.99 6.48 3.62
C MET A 19 3.50 7.43 2.54
N ASN A 20 4.38 6.95 1.65
CA ASN A 20 4.67 7.68 0.41
C ASN A 20 3.38 7.78 -0.40
N TYR A 21 3.08 8.97 -0.94
CA TYR A 21 1.93 9.12 -1.81
C TYR A 21 1.89 8.03 -2.87
N ASP A 22 0.75 7.35 -2.95
CA ASP A 22 0.51 6.25 -3.86
C ASP A 22 -0.69 6.59 -4.72
N ARG A 23 -0.41 6.82 -6.01
CA ARG A 23 -1.43 7.17 -6.99
C ARG A 23 -2.54 6.14 -7.09
N ALA A 24 -2.19 4.85 -7.05
CA ALA A 24 -3.19 3.79 -7.17
C ALA A 24 -4.06 3.69 -5.92
N TRP A 25 -3.51 3.93 -4.74
CA TRP A 25 -4.30 4.07 -3.50
C TRP A 25 -5.32 5.20 -3.59
N LEU A 26 -4.91 6.38 -4.09
CA LEU A 26 -5.85 7.49 -4.30
C LEU A 26 -6.91 7.16 -5.37
N SER A 27 -6.49 6.59 -6.49
CA SER A 27 -7.40 6.19 -7.58
C SER A 27 -8.46 5.22 -7.08
N SER A 28 -8.10 4.23 -6.27
CA SER A 28 -9.05 3.29 -5.67
C SER A 28 -10.04 3.97 -4.72
N ALA A 29 -9.60 4.96 -3.94
CA ALA A 29 -10.49 5.77 -3.11
C ALA A 29 -11.52 6.54 -3.95
N VAL A 30 -11.08 7.13 -5.07
CA VAL A 30 -11.94 7.87 -6.00
C VAL A 30 -12.96 6.95 -6.69
N VAL A 31 -12.53 5.76 -7.15
CA VAL A 31 -13.45 4.76 -7.73
C VAL A 31 -14.53 4.38 -6.73
N ARG A 32 -14.14 4.06 -5.48
CA ARG A 32 -15.09 3.69 -4.42
C ARG A 32 -16.10 4.80 -4.15
N ALA A 33 -15.65 6.06 -4.12
CA ALA A 33 -16.53 7.21 -3.95
C ALA A 33 -17.53 7.35 -5.10
N ALA A 34 -17.06 7.17 -6.34
CA ALA A 34 -17.91 7.23 -7.53
C ALA A 34 -18.95 6.10 -7.55
N GLU A 35 -18.55 4.88 -7.19
CA GLU A 35 -19.47 3.74 -7.06
C GLU A 35 -20.51 3.96 -5.98
N SER A 36 -20.11 4.54 -4.84
CA SER A 36 -21.01 4.89 -3.73
C SER A 36 -22.03 5.97 -4.12
N ALA A 37 -21.65 6.87 -5.04
CA ALA A 37 -22.53 7.86 -5.64
C ALA A 37 -23.38 7.31 -6.81
N GLY A 38 -23.23 6.04 -7.18
CA GLY A 38 -24.01 5.38 -8.22
C GLY A 38 -23.37 5.33 -9.61
N TYR A 39 -22.14 5.85 -9.78
CA TYR A 39 -21.42 5.82 -11.05
C TYR A 39 -20.62 4.52 -11.20
N LYS A 40 -21.15 3.58 -11.99
CA LYS A 40 -20.39 2.38 -12.40
C LYS A 40 -19.44 2.73 -13.54
N LYS A 41 -18.17 2.33 -13.43
CA LYS A 41 -17.11 2.58 -14.43
C LYS A 41 -16.96 4.06 -14.80
N TRP A 42 -16.76 4.90 -13.79
CA TRP A 42 -16.60 6.34 -13.99
C TRP A 42 -15.32 6.66 -14.77
N TRP A 43 -15.47 7.31 -15.93
CA TRP A 43 -14.38 7.57 -16.88
C TRP A 43 -13.39 8.64 -16.39
N LEU A 44 -13.76 9.44 -15.40
CA LEU A 44 -12.99 10.60 -14.96
C LEU A 44 -11.95 10.27 -13.87
N THR A 45 -11.96 9.07 -13.30
CA THR A 45 -11.08 8.68 -12.18
C THR A 45 -9.62 9.01 -12.44
N ASN A 46 -9.10 8.66 -13.62
CA ASN A 46 -7.70 8.91 -13.97
C ASN A 46 -7.38 10.40 -14.03
N HIS A 47 -8.28 11.20 -14.60
CA HIS A 47 -8.11 12.65 -14.70
C HIS A 47 -8.16 13.32 -13.33
N VAL A 48 -9.09 12.92 -12.46
CA VAL A 48 -9.17 13.45 -11.09
C VAL A 48 -7.91 13.09 -10.30
N THR A 49 -7.49 11.83 -10.38
CA THR A 49 -6.28 11.35 -9.70
C THR A 49 -5.03 12.10 -10.18
N GLU A 50 -4.90 12.34 -11.49
CA GLU A 50 -3.79 13.10 -12.08
C GLU A 50 -3.79 14.57 -11.62
N SER A 51 -4.95 15.23 -11.65
CA SER A 51 -5.07 16.62 -11.20
C SER A 51 -4.66 16.78 -9.73
N ILE A 52 -5.06 15.83 -8.88
CA ILE A 52 -4.70 15.85 -7.46
C ILE A 52 -3.22 15.49 -7.26
N SER A 53 -2.68 14.53 -8.02
CA SER A 53 -1.23 14.24 -8.04
C SER A 53 -0.44 15.51 -8.39
N SER A 54 -0.83 16.19 -9.47
CA SER A 54 -0.15 17.41 -9.92
C SER A 54 -0.21 18.52 -8.87
N PHE A 55 -1.38 18.71 -8.24
CA PHE A 55 -1.54 19.64 -7.12
C PHE A 55 -0.63 19.28 -5.94
N LEU A 56 -0.56 18.01 -5.56
CA LEU A 56 0.30 17.53 -4.48
C LEU A 56 1.79 17.72 -4.78
N GLN A 57 2.17 17.70 -6.07
CA GLN A 57 3.55 17.87 -6.49
C GLN A 57 3.98 19.34 -6.59
N GLN A 58 3.07 20.25 -6.95
CA GLN A 58 3.35 21.67 -7.18
C GLN A 58 3.10 22.55 -5.95
N ASP A 59 2.01 22.32 -5.22
CA ASP A 59 1.50 23.27 -4.22
C ASP A 59 1.80 22.85 -2.77
N PHE A 60 2.51 21.74 -2.56
CA PHE A 60 2.93 21.32 -1.22
C PHE A 60 4.40 21.66 -0.95
N GLU A 61 4.60 22.80 -0.29
CA GLU A 61 5.89 23.17 0.30
C GLU A 61 6.26 22.25 1.48
N ASP A 62 5.24 21.73 2.19
CA ASP A 62 5.42 20.76 3.26
C ASP A 62 5.56 19.35 2.68
N ASN A 63 6.63 18.66 3.06
CA ASN A 63 6.88 17.25 2.71
C ASN A 63 5.83 16.27 3.30
N ILE A 64 4.78 16.74 3.97
CA ILE A 64 3.77 15.92 4.64
C ILE A 64 2.36 16.49 4.40
N VAL A 65 1.45 15.66 3.92
CA VAL A 65 0.01 15.93 3.81
C VAL A 65 -0.77 15.07 4.80
N THR A 66 -1.69 15.67 5.56
CA THR A 66 -2.58 14.91 6.46
C THR A 66 -3.81 14.40 5.71
N ILE A 67 -4.39 13.29 6.17
CA ILE A 67 -5.62 12.73 5.59
C ILE A 67 -6.75 13.77 5.45
N PRO A 68 -7.10 14.59 6.48
CA PRO A 68 -8.15 15.59 6.32
C PRO A 68 -7.84 16.66 5.27
N ARG A 69 -6.56 17.05 5.13
CA ARG A 69 -6.13 18.03 4.12
C ARG A 69 -6.23 17.44 2.71
N LEU A 70 -5.82 16.17 2.55
CA LEU A 70 -5.94 15.45 1.30
C LEU A 70 -7.40 15.26 0.89
N GLU A 71 -8.26 14.81 1.81
CA GLU A 71 -9.69 14.64 1.56
C GLU A 71 -10.35 15.93 1.11
N LYS A 72 -10.08 17.03 1.81
CA LYS A 72 -10.60 18.35 1.43
C LYS A 72 -10.14 18.79 0.04
N ALA A 73 -8.88 18.54 -0.32
CA ALA A 73 -8.36 18.85 -1.65
C ALA A 73 -9.10 18.06 -2.73
N VAL A 74 -9.26 16.75 -2.54
CA VAL A 74 -9.98 15.87 -3.47
C VAL A 74 -11.44 16.29 -3.62
N GLN A 75 -12.12 16.53 -2.50
CA GLN A 75 -13.51 16.98 -2.48
C GLN A 75 -13.69 18.32 -3.21
N SER A 76 -12.75 19.25 -3.04
CA SER A 76 -12.80 20.55 -3.72
C SER A 76 -12.66 20.39 -5.23
N VAL A 77 -11.71 19.56 -5.68
CA VAL A 77 -11.54 19.25 -7.12
C VAL A 77 -12.82 18.65 -7.68
N LEU A 78 -13.40 17.64 -7.02
CA LEU A 78 -14.63 16.97 -7.42
C LEU A 78 -15.83 17.93 -7.49
N GLN A 79 -15.95 18.88 -6.55
CA GLN A 79 -16.99 19.90 -6.57
C GLN A 79 -16.85 20.85 -7.76
N VAL A 80 -15.64 21.34 -8.03
CA VAL A 80 -15.36 22.29 -9.13
C VAL A 80 -15.69 21.70 -10.49
N ILE A 81 -15.41 20.41 -10.70
CA ILE A 81 -15.72 19.69 -11.95
C ILE A 81 -17.17 19.19 -12.04
N GLY A 82 -18.02 19.54 -11.07
CA GLY A 82 -19.47 19.27 -11.09
C GLY A 82 -19.93 17.97 -10.43
N TYR A 83 -19.05 17.20 -9.79
CA TYR A 83 -19.36 15.91 -9.15
C TYR A 83 -19.45 16.04 -7.63
N SER A 84 -20.37 16.89 -7.18
CA SER A 84 -20.58 17.18 -5.75
C SER A 84 -21.14 15.99 -4.97
N ASP A 85 -21.85 15.09 -5.64
CA ASP A 85 -22.31 13.81 -5.12
C ASP A 85 -21.13 12.86 -4.83
N VAL A 86 -20.21 12.69 -5.78
CA VAL A 86 -18.97 11.91 -5.58
C VAL A 86 -18.13 12.53 -4.47
N ALA A 87 -18.01 13.86 -4.43
CA ALA A 87 -17.30 14.57 -3.36
C ALA A 87 -17.86 14.26 -1.97
N ARG A 88 -19.20 14.19 -1.81
CA ARG A 88 -19.83 13.86 -0.53
C ARG A 88 -19.58 12.41 -0.10
N CYS A 89 -19.40 11.50 -1.06
CA CYS A 89 -19.09 10.10 -0.80
C CYS A 89 -17.59 9.83 -0.63
N PHE A 90 -16.73 10.82 -0.89
CA PHE A 90 -15.28 10.62 -0.88
C PHE A 90 -14.74 10.48 0.54
N GLN A 91 -14.07 9.35 0.80
CA GLN A 91 -13.28 9.07 1.97
C GLN A 91 -12.00 8.36 1.54
N THR A 92 -10.88 8.66 2.20
CA THR A 92 -9.63 7.94 1.97
C THR A 92 -9.74 6.48 2.40
N LEU A 93 -8.89 5.63 1.81
CA LEU A 93 -8.80 4.24 2.23
C LEU A 93 -7.99 4.15 3.53
N PRO A 94 -8.23 3.13 4.38
CA PRO A 94 -7.43 2.92 5.59
C PRO A 94 -5.94 2.75 5.25
N PRO A 95 -5.04 2.98 6.24
CA PRO A 95 -3.61 2.82 6.04
C PRO A 95 -3.26 1.40 5.58
N PRO A 96 -2.30 1.24 4.65
CA PRO A 96 -1.86 -0.08 4.24
C PRO A 96 -1.17 -0.81 5.39
N VAL A 97 -1.39 -2.11 5.51
CA VAL A 97 -0.61 -2.95 6.42
C VAL A 97 0.75 -3.19 5.81
N ARG A 98 1.81 -2.77 6.52
CA ARG A 98 3.19 -2.99 6.11
C ARG A 98 3.81 -4.15 6.87
N ILE A 99 4.43 -5.06 6.13
CA ILE A 99 5.17 -6.19 6.67
C ILE A 99 6.62 -6.09 6.17
N SER A 100 7.57 -5.88 7.07
CA SER A 100 8.99 -5.98 6.75
C SER A 100 9.41 -7.44 6.77
N LEU A 101 9.72 -8.00 5.60
CA LEU A 101 10.20 -9.38 5.50
C LEU A 101 11.57 -9.56 6.14
N SER A 102 12.40 -8.51 6.10
CA SER A 102 13.72 -8.53 6.75
C SER A 102 13.63 -8.57 8.27
N ASP A 103 12.65 -7.89 8.86
CA ASP A 103 12.38 -7.96 10.30
C ASP A 103 11.91 -9.34 10.72
N LEU A 104 10.99 -9.95 9.96
CA LEU A 104 10.55 -11.32 10.20
C LEU A 104 11.70 -12.32 10.10
N ALA A 105 12.59 -12.18 9.12
CA ALA A 105 13.78 -13.02 8.98
C ALA A 105 14.73 -12.88 10.18
N ARG A 106 14.94 -11.65 10.68
CA ARG A 106 15.74 -11.42 11.89
C ARG A 106 15.12 -12.07 13.12
N ARG A 107 13.79 -11.96 13.28
CA ARG A 107 13.04 -12.55 14.41
C ARG A 107 13.02 -14.08 14.36
N ALA A 108 12.97 -14.68 13.18
CA ALA A 108 13.06 -16.13 12.98
C ALA A 108 14.45 -16.69 13.35
N GLY A 109 15.49 -15.85 13.29
CA GLY A 109 16.88 -16.26 13.35
C GLY A 109 17.45 -16.48 11.95
N ASN A 110 18.68 -16.01 11.73
CA ASN A 110 19.36 -16.14 10.43
C ASN A 110 19.45 -17.62 10.01
N GLY A 111 19.02 -17.96 8.80
CA GLY A 111 19.04 -19.34 8.29
C GLY A 111 17.82 -20.20 8.65
N PHE A 112 16.89 -19.71 9.47
CA PHE A 112 15.72 -20.49 9.90
C PHE A 112 14.49 -20.21 9.03
N GLU A 113 14.53 -20.71 7.79
CA GLU A 113 13.47 -20.52 6.79
C GLU A 113 12.09 -21.01 7.27
N LEU A 114 12.03 -22.18 7.93
CA LEU A 114 10.78 -22.72 8.48
C LEU A 114 10.16 -21.78 9.52
N ALA A 115 10.97 -21.27 10.46
CA ALA A 115 10.49 -20.33 11.47
C ALA A 115 10.05 -18.99 10.84
N PHE A 116 10.73 -18.55 9.78
CA PHE A 116 10.34 -17.37 9.02
C PHE A 116 8.97 -17.56 8.35
N PHE A 117 8.73 -18.67 7.67
CA PHE A 117 7.45 -18.93 7.01
C PHE A 117 6.28 -19.02 8.02
N GLU A 118 6.51 -19.57 9.21
CA GLU A 118 5.49 -19.59 10.26
C GLU A 118 5.18 -18.18 10.81
N LEU A 119 6.20 -17.34 11.03
CA LEU A 119 5.99 -15.94 11.42
C LEU A 119 5.28 -15.13 10.34
N LEU A 120 5.64 -15.34 9.07
CA LEU A 120 5.00 -14.69 7.94
C LEU A 120 3.54 -15.12 7.81
N ARG A 121 3.24 -16.42 7.96
CA ARG A 121 1.89 -16.98 7.98
C ARG A 121 1.04 -16.34 9.07
N ALA A 122 1.55 -16.30 10.30
CA ALA A 122 0.84 -15.70 11.42
C ALA A 122 0.48 -14.24 11.14
N ARG A 123 1.44 -13.45 10.62
CA ARG A 123 1.21 -12.05 10.26
C ARG A 123 0.21 -11.87 9.13
N LEU A 124 0.23 -12.73 8.11
CA LEU A 124 -0.74 -12.68 7.01
C LEU A 124 -2.17 -13.03 7.49
N ARG A 125 -2.30 -13.93 8.46
CA ARG A 125 -3.59 -14.34 9.04
C ARG A 125 -4.22 -13.30 9.96
N GLU A 126 -3.46 -12.32 10.44
CA GLU A 126 -3.97 -11.18 11.22
C GLU A 126 -4.53 -10.06 10.33
N ILE A 127 -4.20 -10.06 9.02
CA ILE A 127 -4.65 -9.02 8.08
C ILE A 127 -6.16 -8.96 7.90
N PRO A 128 -6.90 -10.08 7.78
CA PRO A 128 -8.35 -10.03 7.59
C PRO A 128 -9.09 -9.26 8.69
N ASP A 129 -8.55 -9.27 9.93
CA ASP A 129 -9.12 -8.58 11.08
C ASP A 129 -8.81 -7.06 11.10
N SER A 130 -7.91 -6.59 10.22
CA SER A 130 -7.59 -5.17 10.05
C SER A 130 -8.53 -4.52 9.02
N PRO A 131 -8.90 -3.23 9.19
CA PRO A 131 -9.66 -2.51 8.16
C PRO A 131 -8.89 -2.34 6.85
N ALA A 132 -7.57 -2.59 6.83
CA ALA A 132 -6.73 -2.39 5.65
C ALA A 132 -7.22 -3.17 4.42
N GLN A 133 -7.12 -2.50 3.27
CA GLN A 133 -7.44 -3.06 1.96
C GLN A 133 -6.19 -3.21 1.08
N GLN A 134 -5.03 -2.80 1.59
CA GLN A 134 -3.74 -2.88 0.91
C GLN A 134 -2.71 -3.45 1.87
N VAL A 135 -1.93 -4.41 1.36
CA VAL A 135 -0.85 -5.07 2.09
C VAL A 135 0.44 -4.86 1.32
N GLU A 136 1.43 -4.27 1.97
CA GLU A 136 2.75 -4.03 1.41
C GLU A 136 3.76 -4.90 2.13
N LEU A 137 4.38 -5.82 1.39
CA LEU A 137 5.49 -6.62 1.86
C LEU A 137 6.78 -6.00 1.32
N GLY A 138 7.62 -5.49 2.22
CA GLY A 138 8.88 -4.83 1.88
C GLY A 138 10.09 -5.65 2.27
N ASP A 139 11.25 -5.21 1.78
CA ASP A 139 12.58 -5.74 2.08
C ASP A 139 12.81 -7.18 1.59
N LEU A 140 12.15 -7.61 0.52
CA LEU A 140 12.24 -8.99 0.02
C LEU A 140 13.69 -9.40 -0.28
N HIS A 141 14.44 -8.55 -0.99
CA HIS A 141 15.84 -8.82 -1.30
C HIS A 141 16.72 -8.95 -0.04
N ALA A 142 16.53 -8.07 0.95
CA ALA A 142 17.29 -8.13 2.20
C ALA A 142 16.92 -9.36 3.05
N CYS A 143 15.63 -9.69 3.11
CA CYS A 143 15.10 -10.90 3.74
C CYS A 143 15.78 -12.16 3.18
N VAL A 144 15.78 -12.32 1.86
CA VAL A 144 16.38 -13.48 1.18
C VAL A 144 17.88 -13.59 1.47
N LYS A 145 18.62 -12.46 1.46
CA LYS A 145 20.04 -12.46 1.82
C LYS A 145 20.29 -12.88 3.26
N LEU A 146 19.43 -12.45 4.20
CA LEU A 146 19.52 -12.84 5.60
C LEU A 146 19.24 -14.34 5.81
N LEU A 147 18.18 -14.85 5.17
CA LEU A 147 17.80 -16.26 5.26
C LEU A 147 18.87 -17.17 4.64
N ARG A 148 19.42 -16.81 3.47
CA ARG A 148 20.48 -17.60 2.82
C ARG A 148 21.88 -17.34 3.39
N GLY A 149 22.05 -16.39 4.31
CA GLY A 149 23.38 -15.94 4.78
C GLY A 149 24.29 -15.45 3.64
N ALA A 150 23.70 -14.99 2.53
CA ALA A 150 24.40 -14.77 1.28
C ALA A 150 25.00 -13.35 1.23
N LYS A 151 26.31 -13.25 0.96
CA LYS A 151 26.98 -11.96 0.72
C LYS A 151 26.69 -11.42 -0.68
N VAL A 152 26.65 -12.31 -1.67
CA VAL A 152 26.39 -12.03 -3.09
C VAL A 152 25.11 -12.76 -3.52
N TRP A 153 24.33 -12.15 -4.40
CA TRP A 153 23.11 -12.76 -4.93
C TRP A 153 23.44 -13.94 -5.86
N ARG A 154 22.73 -15.05 -5.71
CA ARG A 154 22.96 -16.31 -6.43
C ARG A 154 21.62 -16.94 -6.85
N SER A 155 21.66 -18.06 -7.57
CA SER A 155 20.46 -18.76 -8.03
C SER A 155 19.55 -19.22 -6.88
N ASP A 156 20.15 -19.73 -5.80
CA ASP A 156 19.47 -20.12 -4.55
C ASP A 156 18.68 -18.98 -3.87
N CYS A 157 19.13 -17.73 -4.02
CA CYS A 157 18.39 -16.53 -3.59
C CYS A 157 17.16 -16.29 -4.47
N SER A 158 17.30 -16.50 -5.78
CA SER A 158 16.21 -16.28 -6.73
C SER A 158 15.11 -17.33 -6.56
N GLU A 159 15.50 -18.58 -6.30
CA GLU A 159 14.58 -19.67 -5.92
C GLU A 159 13.79 -19.33 -4.66
N LEU A 160 14.48 -18.94 -3.58
CA LEU A 160 13.80 -18.55 -2.33
C LEU A 160 12.89 -17.33 -2.51
N THR A 161 13.28 -16.38 -3.35
CA THR A 161 12.41 -15.24 -3.70
C THR A 161 11.10 -15.73 -4.31
N GLY A 162 11.18 -16.68 -5.25
CA GLY A 162 10.01 -17.32 -5.86
C GLY A 162 9.14 -18.04 -4.84
N GLU A 163 9.74 -18.80 -3.94
CA GLU A 163 9.05 -19.50 -2.86
C GLU A 163 8.29 -18.54 -1.93
N ILE A 164 8.93 -17.44 -1.50
CA ILE A 164 8.28 -16.42 -0.65
C ILE A 164 7.10 -15.77 -1.38
N VAL A 165 7.27 -15.40 -2.65
CA VAL A 165 6.20 -14.79 -3.43
C VAL A 165 5.03 -15.76 -3.63
N GLN A 166 5.32 -17.01 -3.96
CA GLN A 166 4.30 -18.04 -4.13
C GLN A 166 3.56 -18.31 -2.82
N PHE A 167 4.29 -18.41 -1.71
CA PHE A 167 3.74 -18.60 -0.38
C PHE A 167 2.77 -17.47 -0.01
N VAL A 168 3.22 -16.22 -0.13
CA VAL A 168 2.41 -15.04 0.18
C VAL A 168 1.13 -15.00 -0.67
N ARG A 169 1.24 -15.25 -1.98
CA ARG A 169 0.06 -15.32 -2.86
C ARG A 169 -0.91 -16.41 -2.41
N SER A 170 -0.40 -17.59 -2.08
CA SER A 170 -1.24 -18.72 -1.65
C SER A 170 -1.99 -18.45 -0.34
N GLU A 171 -1.37 -17.74 0.63
CA GLU A 171 -2.04 -17.37 1.88
C GLU A 171 -3.11 -16.30 1.67
N ILE A 172 -2.88 -15.34 0.76
CA ILE A 172 -3.89 -14.31 0.43
C ILE A 172 -5.04 -14.91 -0.36
N ASP A 173 -4.79 -15.83 -1.29
CA ASP A 173 -5.85 -16.53 -2.03
C ASP A 173 -6.75 -17.36 -1.10
N GLN A 174 -6.21 -17.84 0.02
CA GLN A 174 -6.95 -18.53 1.08
C GLN A 174 -7.66 -17.57 2.04
N SER A 175 -7.35 -16.28 2.01
CA SER A 175 -8.00 -15.27 2.84
C SER A 175 -9.45 -15.08 2.44
N ARG A 176 -10.33 -14.94 3.43
CA ARG A 176 -11.75 -14.64 3.22
C ARG A 176 -11.98 -13.30 2.51
N ARG A 177 -11.00 -12.38 2.59
CA ARG A 177 -11.06 -11.03 2.01
C ARG A 177 -10.19 -10.88 0.75
N LYS A 178 -9.88 -11.98 0.05
CA LYS A 178 -8.99 -11.98 -1.13
C LYS A 178 -9.38 -10.96 -2.21
N GLU A 179 -10.67 -10.74 -2.44
CA GLU A 179 -11.17 -9.82 -3.48
C GLU A 179 -11.05 -8.35 -3.06
N GLU A 180 -10.86 -8.08 -1.77
CA GLU A 180 -10.73 -6.73 -1.21
C GLU A 180 -9.28 -6.32 -0.96
N LEU A 181 -8.37 -7.29 -0.86
CA LEU A 181 -6.97 -7.08 -0.49
C LEU A 181 -6.08 -6.91 -1.73
N ASN A 182 -5.47 -5.74 -1.85
CA ASN A 182 -4.46 -5.46 -2.86
C ASN A 182 -3.07 -5.76 -2.30
N LEU A 183 -2.37 -6.72 -2.90
CA LEU A 183 -1.02 -7.11 -2.49
C LEU A 183 0.05 -6.38 -3.31
N ARG A 184 1.04 -5.79 -2.63
CA ARG A 184 2.24 -5.23 -3.23
C ARG A 184 3.49 -5.81 -2.60
N LEU A 185 4.42 -6.23 -3.45
CA LEU A 185 5.75 -6.70 -3.08
C LEU A 185 6.75 -5.62 -3.51
N ALA A 186 7.49 -5.07 -2.54
CA ALA A 186 8.43 -3.97 -2.72
C ALA A 186 9.87 -4.37 -2.37
#